data_AF-C3YWE0-F1
#
_entry.id   AF-C3YWE0-F1
#
_cell.length_a   1.000
_cell.length_b   1.000
_cell.length_c   1.000
_cell.angle_alpha   90.00
_cell.angle_beta   90.00
_cell.angle_gamma   90.00
#
_symmetry.space_group_name_H-M   'P 1'
#
loop_
_entity.id
_entity.type
_entity.pdbx_description
1 polymer ?
#
loop_
_entity_poly.entity_id
_entity_poly.type
_entity_poly.pdbx_seq_one_letter_code
_entity_poly.pdbx_strand_id
1 'polypeptide(L)' 'WGPWGDCSVSCGGGVKTRMRTCRDEYDGKTCVGRDTDVTLCKKQNCPGEVNMKRTSLPNTG' A
#
# COMPACT_ATOMS: atom_id res chain seq x y z
N TRP A 1 -0.82 14.10 -9.02
CA TRP A 1 -0.26 12.83 -8.52
C TRP A 1 -0.03 11.90 -9.68
N GLY A 2 1.14 11.31 -9.78
CA GLY A 2 1.48 10.29 -10.76
C GLY A 2 0.85 8.94 -10.42
N PRO A 3 1.12 7.90 -11.24
CA PRO A 3 0.66 6.55 -10.97
C PRO A 3 1.21 6.03 -9.63
N TRP A 4 0.48 5.08 -9.04
CA TRP A 4 1.01 4.32 -7.91
C TRP A 4 2.14 3.42 -8.39
N GLY A 5 3.25 3.43 -7.66
CA GLY A 5 4.30 2.43 -7.81
C GLY A 5 3.83 1.06 -7.33
N ASP A 6 4.72 0.09 -7.48
CA ASP A 6 4.48 -1.27 -7.02
C ASP A 6 4.24 -1.35 -5.51
N CYS A 7 3.54 -2.41 -5.14
CA CYS A 7 3.38 -2.76 -3.74
C CYS A 7 4.76 -3.18 -3.19
N SER A 8 5.13 -2.65 -2.03
CA SER A 8 6.39 -2.98 -1.34
C SER A 8 6.55 -4.48 -1.05
N VAL A 9 5.44 -5.22 -1.12
CA VAL A 9 5.40 -6.67 -0.94
C VAL A 9 4.85 -7.33 -2.20
N SER A 10 5.35 -8.52 -2.51
CA SER A 10 4.83 -9.35 -3.60
C SER A 10 3.60 -10.16 -3.18
N CYS A 11 3.33 -10.25 -1.87
CA CYS A 11 2.27 -11.05 -1.27
C CYS A 11 1.85 -10.49 0.11
N GLY A 12 0.71 -10.90 0.64
CA GLY A 12 0.16 -10.41 1.91
C GLY A 12 -0.32 -8.95 1.85
N GLY A 13 -0.24 -8.25 2.98
CA GLY A 13 -0.53 -6.82 3.08
C GLY A 13 0.74 -5.98 3.09
N GLY A 14 0.81 -4.94 2.27
CA GLY A 14 1.92 -3.99 2.27
C GLY A 14 1.47 -2.58 1.92
N VAL A 15 2.42 -1.76 1.46
CA VAL A 15 2.17 -0.37 1.08
C VAL A 15 2.66 -0.09 -0.34
N LYS A 16 1.99 0.83 -1.02
CA LYS A 16 2.44 1.38 -2.30
C LYS A 16 2.50 2.89 -2.20
N THR A 17 3.40 3.49 -2.96
CA THR A 17 3.70 4.92 -2.90
C THR A 17 3.42 5.54 -4.26
N ARG A 18 2.87 6.76 -4.29
CA ARG A 18 2.80 7.59 -5.49
C ARG A 18 3.40 8.95 -5.20
N MET A 19 4.04 9.53 -6.21
CA MET A 19 4.58 10.87 -6.15
C MET A 19 3.77 11.80 -7.05
N ARG A 20 3.54 13.04 -6.63
CA ARG A 20 3.07 14.10 -7.54
C ARG A 20 4.29 14.89 -8.00
N THR A 21 4.48 14.97 -9.31
CA THR A 21 5.33 16.03 -9.86
C THR A 21 4.60 17.35 -9.62
N CYS A 22 5.18 18.16 -8.77
CA CYS A 22 4.77 19.54 -8.65
C CYS A 22 5.26 20.26 -9.89
N ARG A 23 4.32 20.64 -10.74
CA ARG A 23 4.62 21.60 -11.80
C ARG A 23 4.66 22.95 -11.11
N ASP A 24 5.85 23.51 -11.00
CA ASP A 24 6.07 24.90 -10.63
C ASP A 24 5.37 25.79 -11.65
N GLU A 25 4.09 26.09 -11.40
CA GLU A 25 3.34 27.04 -12.21
C GLU A 25 3.71 28.44 -11.73
N TYR A 26 4.91 28.86 -12.12
CA TYR A 26 5.46 30.21 -11.95
C TYR A 26 5.68 30.63 -10.47
N ASP A 27 6.71 31.45 -10.24
CA ASP A 27 6.92 32.21 -8.99
C ASP A 27 7.59 31.49 -7.79
N GLY A 28 8.32 30.38 -8.00
CA GLY A 28 9.24 29.84 -6.99
C GLY A 28 8.58 29.28 -5.71
N LYS A 29 7.27 29.01 -5.76
CA LYS A 29 6.52 28.46 -4.61
C LYS A 29 6.67 26.96 -4.58
N THR A 30 7.51 26.48 -3.66
CA THR A 30 7.61 25.07 -3.33
C THR A 30 6.22 24.52 -3.02
N CYS A 31 5.87 23.41 -3.65
CA CYS A 31 4.57 22.78 -3.52
C CYS A 31 4.13 22.67 -2.06
N VAL A 32 2.99 23.29 -1.70
CA VAL A 32 2.48 23.22 -0.33
C VAL A 32 1.90 21.82 -0.07
N GLY A 33 2.39 21.18 0.98
CA GLY A 33 2.00 19.83 1.40
C GLY A 33 2.83 18.71 0.77
N ARG A 34 2.58 17.47 1.20
CA ARG A 34 3.41 16.30 0.81
C ARG A 34 3.41 16.08 -0.70
N ASP A 35 4.57 15.86 -1.28
CA ASP A 35 4.80 15.44 -2.67
C ASP A 35 4.66 13.92 -2.86
N THR A 36 4.66 13.18 -1.74
CA THR A 36 4.61 11.72 -1.67
C THR A 36 3.40 11.25 -0.86
N ASP A 37 2.68 10.27 -1.40
CA ASP A 37 1.47 9.69 -0.80
C ASP A 37 1.65 8.17 -0.68
N VAL A 38 1.29 7.61 0.47
CA VAL A 38 1.48 6.19 0.80
C VAL A 38 0.13 5.59 1.15
N THR A 39 -0.19 4.44 0.57
CA THR A 39 -1.44 3.72 0.84
C THR A 39 -1.21 2.22 0.98
N LEU A 40 -2.15 1.54 1.66
CA LEU A 40 -2.11 0.09 1.81
C LEU A 40 -2.46 -0.60 0.48
N CYS A 41 -1.71 -1.64 0.15
CA CYS A 41 -2.00 -2.57 -0.93
C CYS A 41 -2.18 -3.98 -0.36
N LYS A 42 -3.16 -4.70 -0.90
CA LYS A 42 -3.40 -6.12 -0.58
C LYS A 42 -3.04 -6.95 -1.80
N LYS A 43 -2.07 -7.84 -1.63
CA LYS A 43 -1.68 -8.86 -2.60
C LYS A 43 -2.27 -10.20 -2.18
N GLN A 44 -2.12 -11.21 -3.03
CA GLN A 44 -2.43 -12.59 -2.67
C GLN A 44 -1.66 -12.99 -1.41
N ASN A 45 -2.20 -13.91 -0.62
CA ASN A 45 -1.51 -14.40 0.56
C ASN A 45 -0.09 -14.91 0.22
N CYS A 46 0.91 -14.57 1.02
CA CYS A 46 2.26 -15.11 0.88
C CYS A 46 2.30 -16.63 0.99
N PRO A 47 3.20 -17.30 0.25
CA PRO A 47 3.46 -18.71 0.47
C PRO A 47 4.03 -18.87 1.89
N GLY A 48 3.24 -19.42 2.80
CA GLY A 48 3.62 -19.63 4.21
C GLY A 48 2.76 -18.88 5.23
N GLU A 49 1.96 -17.91 4.81
CA GLU A 49 0.80 -17.49 5.62
C GLU A 49 -0.26 -18.57 5.42
N VAL A 50 -0.13 -19.61 6.26
CA VAL A 50 -1.20 -20.55 6.54
C VAL A 50 -2.46 -19.71 6.68
N ASN A 51 -3.33 -19.84 5.69
CA ASN A 51 -4.71 -19.42 5.80
C ASN A 51 -5.32 -20.37 6.81
N MET A 52 -5.00 -20.14 8.09
CA MET A 52 -5.94 -20.34 9.18
C MET A 52 -7.12 -19.42 8.88
N LYS A 53 -7.90 -19.79 7.86
CA LYS A 53 -9.34 -19.99 8.05
C LYS A 53 -9.44 -20.38 9.51
N ARG A 54 -10.05 -19.50 10.30
CA ARG A 54 -10.64 -19.91 11.57
C ARG A 54 -11.55 -21.08 11.19
N THR A 55 -10.98 -22.28 11.08
CA THR A 55 -11.71 -23.51 11.17
C THR A 55 -12.25 -23.36 12.57
N SER A 56 -13.52 -22.99 12.64
CA SER A 56 -14.30 -23.01 13.87
C SER A 56 -13.84 -24.24 14.61
N LEU A 57 -13.09 -24.02 15.69
CA LEU A 57 -12.60 -25.09 16.55
C LEU A 57 -13.80 -26.01 16.78
N PRO A 58 -13.74 -27.32 16.50
CA PRO A 58 -14.83 -28.20 16.87
C PRO A 58 -14.94 -28.11 18.39
N ASN A 59 -15.98 -27.41 18.84
CA ASN A 59 -16.33 -27.30 20.24
C ASN A 59 -16.58 -28.74 20.72
N THR A 60 -15.58 -29.31 21.38
CA THR A 60 -15.66 -30.61 22.01
C THR A 60 -15.71 -30.32 23.50
N GLY A 61 -16.93 -30.31 24.04
CA GLY A 61 -17.27 -30.07 25.45
C GLY A 61 -18.74 -30.35 25.65
#